data_AF-A0AAN1GSG4-F1
#
_entry.id   AF-A0AAN1GSG4-F1
#
_cell.length_a   1.000
_cell.length_b   1.000
_cell.length_c   1.000
_cell.angle_alpha   90.00
_cell.angle_beta   90.00
_cell.angle_gamma   90.00
#
_symmetry.space_group_name_H-M   'P 1'
#
loop_
_entity.id
_entity.type
_entity.pdbx_description
1 polymer ?
#
loop_
_entity_poly.entity_id
_entity_poly.type
_entity_poly.pdbx_seq_one_letter_code
_entity_poly.pdbx_strand_id
1 'polypeptide(L)'
;MSDEEWVFFERFILSARAPNGRKPANHRLVLDGIFWIARTGAPWRDLPEEFGKWSSVYRQFRRWTLAGLWEEIMDALNRARRPANDRQHRDPGPSSGSGC
;
A
#
# COMPACT_ATOMS: atom_id res chain seq x y z
N MET A 1 -12.18 3.20 5.98
CA MET A 1 -11.81 2.19 4.97
C MET A 1 -12.89 1.12 4.89
N SER A 2 -13.27 0.70 3.68
CA SER A 2 -14.25 -0.37 3.45
C SER A 2 -13.69 -1.75 3.84
N ASP A 3 -14.56 -2.75 3.94
CA ASP A 3 -14.13 -4.13 4.25
C ASP A 3 -13.28 -4.75 3.14
N GLU A 4 -13.60 -4.43 1.88
CA GLU A 4 -12.85 -4.92 0.71
C GLU A 4 -11.42 -4.33 0.65
N GLU A 5 -11.31 -3.02 0.90
CA GLU A 5 -10.02 -2.34 1.02
C GLU A 5 -9.20 -2.96 2.16
N TRP A 6 -9.86 -3.23 3.30
CA TRP A 6 -9.22 -3.88 4.43
C TRP A 6 -8.63 -5.25 4.06
N VAL A 7 -9.40 -6.11 3.38
CA VAL A 7 -8.91 -7.44 2.94
C VAL A 7 -7.68 -7.32 2.04
N PHE A 8 -7.60 -6.28 1.20
CA PHE A 8 -6.41 -6.03 0.39
C PHE A 8 -5.18 -5.75 1.28
N PHE A 9 -5.28 -4.80 2.20
CA PHE A 9 -4.17 -4.42 3.10
C PHE A 9 -3.80 -5.49 4.11
N GLU A 10 -4.80 -6.24 4.61
CA GLU A 10 -4.62 -7.29 5.61
C GLU A 10 -3.60 -8.34 5.15
N ARG A 11 -3.59 -8.70 3.86
CA ARG A 11 -2.64 -9.67 3.29
C ARG A 11 -1.18 -9.25 3.46
N PHE A 12 -0.88 -7.97 3.28
CA PHE A 12 0.47 -7.42 3.44
C PHE A 12 0.79 -7.20 4.93
N ILE A 13 -0.19 -6.78 5.73
CA ILE A 13 0.01 -6.55 7.16
C ILE A 13 0.31 -7.86 7.90
N LEU A 14 -0.32 -8.96 7.49
CA LEU A 14 -0.08 -10.29 8.05
C LEU A 14 1.30 -10.85 7.64
N SER A 15 1.81 -10.54 6.45
CA SER A 15 3.17 -10.95 6.04
C SER A 15 4.25 -10.22 6.84
N ALA A 16 4.03 -8.94 7.14
CA ALA A 16 4.95 -8.11 7.94
C ALA A 16 4.87 -8.38 9.47
N ARG A 17 4.13 -9.42 9.90
CA ARG A 17 3.88 -9.69 11.32
C ARG A 17 5.08 -10.39 11.97
N ALA A 18 5.65 -9.76 12.99
CA ALA A 18 6.64 -10.41 13.84
C ALA A 18 6.01 -11.59 14.62
N PRO A 19 6.71 -12.73 14.78
CA PRO A 19 6.16 -13.98 15.33
C PRO A 19 5.72 -13.92 16.81
N ASN A 20 5.99 -12.82 17.54
CA ASN A 20 5.85 -12.78 18.99
C ASN A 20 4.51 -12.19 19.47
N GLY A 21 3.50 -13.06 19.61
CA GLY A 21 2.76 -13.28 20.86
C GLY A 21 1.87 -12.20 21.51
N ARG A 22 1.77 -10.97 21.00
CA ARG A 22 0.85 -9.96 21.56
C ARG A 22 -0.45 -9.91 20.76
N LYS A 23 -1.60 -9.85 21.47
CA LYS A 23 -2.93 -9.65 20.85
C LYS A 23 -2.81 -8.58 19.76
N PRO A 24 -3.26 -8.84 18.52
CA PRO A 24 -3.11 -7.88 17.45
C PRO A 24 -3.75 -6.58 17.93
N ALA A 25 -2.98 -5.48 17.92
CA ALA A 25 -3.61 -4.17 17.91
C ALA A 25 -4.59 -4.18 16.73
N ASN A 26 -5.75 -3.52 16.84
CA ASN A 26 -6.69 -3.42 15.72
C ASN A 26 -5.95 -2.76 14.54
N HIS A 27 -5.33 -3.57 13.67
CA HIS A 27 -4.45 -3.09 12.61
C HIS A 27 -5.25 -2.25 11.63
N ARG A 28 -6.53 -2.56 11.46
CA ARG A 28 -7.51 -1.75 10.75
C ARG A 28 -7.60 -0.33 11.31
N LEU A 29 -7.79 -0.22 12.63
CA LEU A 29 -7.89 1.07 13.32
C LEU A 29 -6.58 1.88 13.25
N VAL A 30 -5.44 1.19 13.37
CA VAL A 30 -4.12 1.81 13.19
C VAL A 30 -3.95 2.33 11.77
N LEU A 31 -4.37 1.55 10.77
CA LEU A 31 -4.28 1.93 9.36
C LEU A 31 -5.23 3.10 9.04
N ASP A 32 -6.46 3.08 9.58
CA ASP A 32 -7.40 4.20 9.47
C ASP A 32 -6.80 5.49 10.08
N GLY A 33 -6.13 5.40 11.23
CA GLY A 33 -5.42 6.54 11.84
C GLY A 33 -4.24 7.05 11.00
N ILE A 34 -3.47 6.15 10.39
CA ILE A 34 -2.39 6.51 9.45
C ILE A 34 -2.97 7.23 8.22
N PHE A 35 -4.05 6.72 7.65
CA PHE A 35 -4.71 7.34 6.50
C PHE A 35 -5.34 8.68 6.83
N TRP A 36 -5.86 8.83 8.06
CA TRP A 36 -6.32 10.13 8.53
C TRP A 36 -5.17 11.15 8.52
N ILE A 37 -4.02 10.81 9.11
CA ILE A 37 -2.82 11.67 9.11
C ILE A 37 -2.32 11.96 7.69
N ALA A 38 -2.25 10.95 6.83
CA ALA A 38 -1.80 11.10 5.45
C ALA A 38 -2.72 12.03 4.63
N ARG A 39 -4.03 11.99 4.91
CA ARG A 39 -5.04 12.81 4.23
C ARG A 39 -5.09 14.25 4.77
N THR A 40 -4.92 14.45 6.07
CA THR A 40 -5.03 15.78 6.71
C THR A 40 -3.69 16.51 6.76
N GLY A 41 -2.57 15.79 6.72
CA GLY A 41 -1.24 16.34 6.96
C GLY A 41 -1.03 16.82 8.41
N ALA A 42 -1.93 16.48 9.32
CA ALA A 42 -1.87 16.92 10.71
C ALA A 42 -0.68 16.28 11.45
N PRO A 43 -0.16 16.94 12.50
CA PRO A 43 0.84 16.34 13.36
C PRO A 43 0.32 15.05 13.99
N TRP A 44 1.19 14.05 14.17
CA TRP A 44 0.81 12.79 14.82
C TRP A 44 0.16 12.98 16.20
N ARG A 45 0.56 14.01 16.94
CA ARG A 45 0.03 14.29 18.29
C ARG A 45 -1.44 14.73 18.28
N ASP A 46 -1.94 15.18 17.13
CA ASP A 46 -3.31 15.65 16.94
C ASP A 46 -4.21 14.54 16.39
N LEU A 47 -3.69 13.30 16.32
CA LEU A 47 -4.50 12.15 15.94
C LEU A 47 -5.66 11.98 16.93
N PRO A 48 -6.92 11.92 16.44
CA PRO A 48 -8.08 11.67 17.28
C PRO A 48 -7.95 10.36 18.07
N GLU A 49 -8.36 10.39 19.35
CA GLU A 49 -8.25 9.23 20.25
C GLU A 49 -9.08 8.02 19.80
N GLU A 50 -10.08 8.22 18.93
CA GLU A 50 -10.87 7.16 18.31
C GLU A 50 -10.01 6.15 17.54
N PHE A 51 -8.87 6.58 16.99
CA PHE A 51 -7.89 5.71 16.31
C PHE A 51 -6.90 5.04 17.29
N GLY A 52 -7.00 5.36 18.57
CA GLY A 52 -6.10 4.94 19.63
C GLY A 52 -4.95 5.91 19.89
N LYS A 53 -4.03 5.51 20.77
CA LYS A 53 -2.90 6.36 21.16
C LYS A 53 -1.99 6.64 19.97
N TRP A 54 -1.79 7.92 19.64
CA TRP A 54 -0.94 8.35 18.53
C TRP A 54 0.45 7.72 18.53
N SER A 55 1.05 7.52 19.71
CA SER A 55 2.38 6.93 19.85
C SER A 55 2.41 5.46 19.44
N SER A 56 1.34 4.72 19.68
CA SER A 56 1.18 3.34 19.22
C SER A 56 1.02 3.28 17.70
N VAL A 57 0.19 4.17 17.14
CA VAL A 57 -0.04 4.26 15.70
C VAL A 57 1.26 4.62 14.97
N TYR A 58 1.97 5.65 15.44
CA TYR A 58 3.26 6.04 14.87
C TYR A 58 4.31 4.93 14.96
N ARG A 59 4.40 4.21 16.10
CA ARG A 59 5.34 3.09 16.25
C ARG A 59 5.05 1.96 15.25
N GLN A 60 3.77 1.70 14.99
CA GLN A 60 3.37 0.70 14.01
C GLN A 60 3.63 1.17 12.58
N PHE A 61 3.30 2.42 12.25
CA PHE A 61 3.65 3.06 10.98
C PHE A 61 5.16 2.94 10.69
N ARG A 62 6.00 3.30 11.67
CA ARG A 62 7.46 3.19 11.55
C ARG A 62 7.91 1.75 11.34
N ARG A 63 7.31 0.78 12.06
CA ARG A 63 7.62 -0.64 11.88
C ARG A 63 7.30 -1.11 10.46
N TRP A 64 6.12 -0.78 9.95
CA TRP A 64 5.72 -1.12 8.59
C TRP A 64 6.59 -0.47 7.52
N THR A 65 6.97 0.79 7.74
CA THR A 65 7.90 1.51 6.86
C THR A 65 9.27 0.83 6.81
N LEU A 66 9.82 0.45 7.96
CA LEU A 66 11.09 -0.28 8.02
C LEU A 66 11.01 -1.70 7.48
N ALA A 67 9.82 -2.29 7.44
CA ALA A 67 9.58 -3.61 6.87
C ALA A 67 9.39 -3.59 5.35
N GLY A 68 9.37 -2.41 4.71
CA GLY A 68 9.14 -2.29 3.27
C GLY A 68 7.66 -2.45 2.86
N LEU A 69 6.73 -2.36 3.82
CA LEU A 69 5.31 -2.66 3.57
C LEU A 69 4.69 -1.72 2.52
N TRP A 70 5.10 -0.45 2.53
CA TRP A 70 4.54 0.55 1.63
C TRP A 70 4.99 0.32 0.19
N GLU A 71 6.26 -0.10 -0.02
CA GLU A 71 6.76 -0.51 -1.32
C GLU A 71 5.97 -1.70 -1.86
N GLU A 72 5.73 -2.73 -1.05
CA GLU A 72 4.94 -3.91 -1.46
C GLU A 72 3.51 -3.55 -1.87
N ILE A 73 2.85 -2.68 -1.10
CA ILE A 73 1.51 -2.18 -1.40
C ILE A 73 1.49 -1.39 -2.71
N MET A 74 2.42 -0.46 -2.89
CA MET A 74 2.51 0.37 -4.09
C MET A 74 2.77 -0.47 -5.33
N ASP A 75 3.66 -1.46 -5.23
CA ASP A 75 3.95 -2.40 -6.30
C ASP A 75 2.73 -3.25 -6.66
N ALA A 76 1.95 -3.71 -5.67
CA ALA A 76 0.72 -4.45 -5.91
C ALA A 76 -0.34 -3.60 -6.61
N LEU A 77 -0.51 -2.34 -6.19
CA LEU A 77 -1.43 -1.40 -6.85
C LEU A 77 -0.99 -1.07 -8.29
N ASN A 78 0.31 -0.88 -8.52
CA ASN A 78 0.86 -0.64 -9.85
C ASN A 78 0.63 -1.83 -10.79
N ARG A 79 0.83 -3.07 -10.28
CA ARG A 79 0.53 -4.30 -11.05
C ARG A 79 -0.95 -4.42 -11.37
N ALA A 80 -1.84 -4.12 -10.41
CA ALA A 80 -3.28 -4.16 -10.63
C ALA A 80 -3.76 -3.11 -11.65
N ARG A 81 -3.07 -1.96 -11.74
CA ARG A 81 -3.40 -0.88 -12.67
C ARG A 81 -2.88 -1.11 -14.09
N ARG A 82 -1.80 -1.89 -14.26
CA ARG A 82 -1.26 -2.18 -15.59
C ARG A 82 -2.21 -3.16 -16.30
N PRO A 83 -2.90 -2.78 -17.39
CA PRO A 83 -3.66 -3.76 -18.15
C PRO A 83 -2.70 -4.84 -18.65
N ALA A 84 -3.12 -6.10 -18.60
CA ALA A 84 -2.37 -7.27 -19.06
C ALA A 84 -2.04 -7.27 -20.58
N ASN A 85 -2.20 -6.13 -21.25
CA ASN A 85 -2.03 -5.99 -22.68
C ASN A 85 -0.97 -4.93 -22.99
N ASP A 86 0.27 -5.24 -22.59
CA ASP A 86 1.47 -4.64 -23.19
C ASP A 86 2.15 -5.71 -24.06
N ARG A 87 1.34 -6.38 -24.89
CA ARG A 87 1.82 -6.91 -26.16
C ARG A 87 1.64 -5.79 -27.17
N GLN A 88 2.52 -4.79 -27.11
CA GLN A 88 2.69 -3.91 -28.26
C GLN A 88 3.09 -4.79 -29.44
N HIS A 89 2.08 -5.01 -30.27
CA HIS A 89 2.14 -5.10 -31.72
C HIS A 89 3.42 -4.44 -32.25
N ARG A 90 4.49 -5.22 -32.37
CA ARG A 90 5.59 -4.88 -33.26
C ARG A 90 5.12 -5.30 -34.64
N ASP A 91 4.41 -4.41 -35.32
CA ASP A 91 4.23 -4.57 -36.75
C ASP A 91 5.61 -4.49 -37.42
N PRO A 92 5.93 -5.42 -38.33
CA PRO A 92 7.03 -5.22 -39.25
C PRO A 92 6.59 -4.12 -40.23
N GLY A 93 7.23 -2.95 -40.18
CA GLY A 93 7.05 -1.94 -41.23
C GLY A 93 7.36 -2.57 -42.59
N PRO A 94 6.53 -2.37 -43.62
CA PRO A 94 6.70 -3.06 -44.89
C PRO A 94 7.95 -2.55 -45.61
N SER A 95 8.74 -3.48 -46.14
CA SER A 95 9.74 -3.24 -47.17
C SER A 95 9.10 -2.53 -48.36
N SER A 96 9.60 -1.36 -48.72
CA SER A 96 9.43 -0.77 -50.05
C SER A 96 10.53 0.26 -50.28
N GLY A 97 11.56 -0.18 -51.00
CA GLY A 97 12.60 0.67 -51.58
C GLY A 97 12.82 0.23 -53.02
N SER A 98 11.86 0.57 -53.88
CA SER A 98 11.97 0.51 -55.34
C SER A 98 12.35 1.89 -55.86
N GLY A 99 13.33 1.95 -56.77
CA GLY A 99 13.54 3.03 -57.75
C GLY A 99 14.56 4.09 -57.34
N CYS A 100 15.79 4.03 -57.85
CA CYS A 100 16.24 4.48 -59.18
C CYS A 100 17.60 3.84 -59.49
#